data_AF-A0A0J0VAI7-F1
#
_entry.id   AF-A0A0J0VAI7-F1
#
_cell.length_a   1.000
_cell.length_b   1.000
_cell.length_c   1.000
_cell.angle_alpha   90.00
_cell.angle_beta   90.00
_cell.angle_gamma   90.00
#
_symmetry.space_group_name_H-M   'P 1'
#
loop_
_entity.id
_entity.type
_entity.pdbx_description
1 polymer ?
#
loop_
_entity_poly.entity_id
_entity_poly.type
_entity_poly.pdbx_seq_one_letter_code
_entity_poly.pdbx_strand_id
1 'polypeptide(L)' 'MDEELIIGKLAYKKQGFFSGLVGTIQENDKGITPYKLVFRFGAAVGIKGKDDIVIVGEEDRKNITGKVNSAPFLRNTNPL' A
#
# COMPACT_ATOMS: atom_id res chain seq x y z
N MET A 1 6.78 5.15 -21.30
CA MET A 1 5.34 5.48 -21.38
C MET A 1 4.63 4.61 -20.34
N ASP A 2 4.95 4.77 -19.05
CA ASP A 2 4.65 3.74 -18.03
C ASP A 2 4.04 4.32 -16.75
N GLU A 3 3.86 5.63 -16.73
CA GLU A 3 3.52 6.44 -15.56
C GLU A 3 2.03 6.41 -15.20
N GLU A 4 1.12 6.25 -16.16
CA GLU A 4 -0.32 6.05 -15.91
C GLU A 4 -0.64 4.68 -15.29
N LEU A 5 0.19 3.66 -15.52
CA LEU A 5 -0.17 2.26 -15.24
C LEU A 5 -0.11 1.85 -13.75
N ILE A 6 0.19 2.79 -12.86
CA ILE A 6 0.36 2.54 -11.41
C ILE A 6 -0.72 3.17 -10.55
N ILE A 7 -1.50 4.11 -11.08
CA ILE A 7 -2.58 4.75 -10.34
C ILE A 7 -3.65 3.71 -9.98
N GLY A 8 -4.17 3.79 -8.76
CA GLY A 8 -5.14 2.84 -8.22
C GLY A 8 -4.54 1.51 -7.75
N LYS A 9 -3.24 1.26 -8.00
CA LYS A 9 -2.57 0.07 -7.46
C LYS A 9 -2.23 0.23 -5.98
N LEU A 10 -2.22 -0.89 -5.27
CA LEU A 10 -1.67 -0.94 -3.92
C LEU A 10 -0.15 -0.97 -4.02
N ALA A 11 0.50 -0.18 -3.18
CA ALA A 11 1.95 -0.16 -3.07
C ALA A 11 2.37 0.21 -1.66
N TYR A 12 3.64 -0.02 -1.35
CA TYR A 12 4.27 0.50 -0.13
C TYR A 12 5.58 1.19 -0.47
N LYS A 13 5.97 2.15 0.36
CA LYS A 13 7.24 2.87 0.18
C LYS A 13 8.41 1.97 0.60
N LYS A 14 9.48 1.95 -0.19
CA LYS A 14 10.68 1.15 0.13
C LYS A 14 11.43 1.69 1.34
N GLN A 15 11.48 3.01 1.51
CA GLN A 15 12.31 3.68 2.51
C GLN A 15 11.65 4.93 3.11
N GLY A 16 12.05 5.28 4.33
CA GLY A 16 11.56 6.43 5.09
C GLY A 16 10.56 6.06 6.20
N PHE A 17 9.99 7.07 6.88
CA PHE A 17 9.13 6.86 8.05
C PHE A 17 7.87 6.03 7.78
N PHE A 18 7.36 6.07 6.55
CA PHE A 18 6.18 5.30 6.12
C PHE A 18 6.56 4.05 5.30
N SER A 19 7.81 3.56 5.40
CA SER A 19 8.24 2.37 4.67
C SER A 19 7.49 1.12 5.13
N GLY A 20 7.10 0.26 4.19
CA GLY A 20 6.36 -0.97 4.46
C GLY A 20 4.87 -0.80 4.73
N LEU A 21 4.37 0.43 4.84
CA LEU A 21 2.93 0.70 4.92
C LEU A 21 2.30 0.60 3.53
N VAL A 22 1.25 -0.23 3.42
CA VAL A 22 0.51 -0.40 2.18
C VAL A 22 -0.55 0.68 2.05
N GLY A 23 -0.52 1.40 0.94
CA GLY A 23 -1.54 2.36 0.54
C GLY A 23 -1.87 2.25 -0.94
N THR A 24 -2.79 3.08 -1.40
CA THR A 24 -3.19 3.16 -2.80
C THR A 24 -2.48 4.33 -3.47
N ILE A 25 -1.88 4.09 -4.63
CA ILE A 25 -1.26 5.16 -5.42
C ILE A 25 -2.37 6.02 -6.03
N GLN A 26 -2.27 7.33 -5.85
CA GLN A 26 -3.12 8.33 -6.47
C GLN A 26 -2.27 9.42 -7.10
N GLU A 27 -2.86 10.10 -8.09
CA GLU A 27 -2.30 11.33 -8.64
C GLU A 27 -2.23 12.44 -7.58
N ASN A 28 -1.24 13.30 -7.75
CA ASN A 28 -1.00 14.43 -6.88
C ASN A 28 -0.85 15.72 -7.67
N ASP A 29 -1.97 16.26 -8.13
CA ASP A 29 -2.04 17.50 -8.93
C ASP A 29 -1.54 18.76 -8.22
N LYS A 30 -1.42 18.71 -6.88
CA LYS A 30 -1.13 19.89 -6.03
C LYS A 30 0.19 19.79 -5.25
N GLY A 31 1.03 18.80 -5.50
CA GLY A 31 2.25 18.57 -4.72
C GLY A 31 3.54 18.58 -5.52
N ILE A 32 4.67 18.61 -4.80
CA ILE A 32 6.03 18.56 -5.37
C ILE A 32 6.30 17.22 -6.06
N THR A 33 5.64 16.16 -5.60
CA THR A 33 5.75 14.83 -6.18
C THR A 33 4.55 14.52 -7.06
N PRO A 34 4.73 13.88 -8.23
CA PRO A 34 3.66 13.60 -9.18
C PRO A 34 2.62 12.62 -8.64
N TYR A 35 3.02 11.73 -7.72
CA TYR A 35 2.12 10.76 -7.09
C TYR A 35 2.07 10.95 -5.58
N LYS A 36 1.03 10.37 -4.97
CA LYS A 36 0.90 10.20 -3.52
C LYS A 36 0.40 8.80 -3.19
N LEU A 37 0.88 8.24 -2.10
CA LEU A 37 0.42 6.98 -1.56
C LEU A 37 -0.57 7.29 -0.43
N VAL A 38 -1.83 6.91 -0.60
CA VAL A 38 -2.91 7.17 0.37
C VAL A 38 -3.16 5.92 1.19
N PHE A 39 -3.01 6.03 2.50
CA PHE A 39 -3.20 4.92 3.42
C PHE A 39 -4.65 4.84 3.93
N ARG A 40 -5.07 3.65 4.39
CA ARG A 40 -6.44 3.43 4.90
C ARG A 40 -6.80 4.31 6.10
N PHE A 41 -5.80 4.77 6.86
CA PHE A 41 -5.97 5.65 8.02
C PHE A 41 -6.05 7.15 7.64
N GLY A 42 -6.10 7.47 6.34
CA GLY A 42 -6.31 8.85 5.85
C GLY A 42 -5.05 9.68 5.68
N ALA A 43 -3.87 9.18 6.08
CA ALA A 43 -2.63 9.87 5.74
C ALA A 43 -2.25 9.65 4.28
N ALA A 44 -1.48 10.59 3.72
CA ALA A 44 -0.90 10.47 2.39
C ALA A 44 0.57 10.87 2.42
N VAL A 45 1.39 10.17 1.64
CA VAL A 45 2.81 10.51 1.46
C VAL A 45 3.13 10.70 -0.01
N GLY A 46 3.90 11.73 -0.33
CA GLY A 46 4.35 12.00 -1.70
C GLY A 46 5.30 10.92 -2.21
N ILE A 47 5.16 10.55 -3.47
CA ILE A 47 5.99 9.56 -4.17
C ILE A 47 6.50 10.17 -5.48
N LYS A 48 7.82 10.10 -5.70
CA LYS A 48 8.42 10.63 -6.93
C LYS A 48 8.16 9.74 -8.14
N GLY A 49 8.10 8.43 -7.95
CA GLY A 49 7.90 7.47 -9.03
C GLY A 49 8.00 6.03 -8.54
N LYS A 50 8.03 5.08 -9.47
CA LYS A 50 8.03 3.63 -9.17
C LYS A 50 9.25 3.19 -8.37
N ASP A 51 10.39 3.86 -8.50
CA ASP A 51 11.61 3.49 -7.78
C ASP A 51 11.49 3.63 -6.27
N ASP A 52 10.67 4.57 -5.79
CA ASP A 52 10.42 4.82 -4.35
C ASP A 52 9.47 3.79 -3.72
N ILE A 53 8.78 2.99 -4.52
CA ILE A 53 7.69 2.10 -4.07
C ILE A 53 7.82 0.68 -4.60
N VAL A 54 7.12 -0.23 -3.95
CA VAL A 54 6.89 -1.58 -4.43
C VAL A 54 5.39 -1.74 -4.65
N ILE A 55 5.01 -2.07 -5.87
CA ILE A 55 3.62 -2.39 -6.22
C ILE A 55 3.30 -3.76 -5.65
N VAL A 56 2.25 -3.83 -4.85
CA VAL A 56 1.71 -5.09 -4.33
C VAL A 56 0.88 -5.72 -5.45
N GLY A 57 1.41 -6.78 -6.06
CA GLY A 57 0.70 -7.56 -7.05
C GLY A 57 -0.50 -8.31 -6.46
N GLU A 58 -1.41 -8.79 -7.30
CA GLU A 58 -2.54 -9.62 -6.86
C GLU A 58 -2.09 -10.92 -6.17
N GLU A 59 -0.93 -11.46 -6.54
CA GLU A 59 -0.35 -12.64 -5.87
C GLU A 59 0.10 -12.34 -4.43
N ASP A 60 0.62 -11.14 -4.15
CA ASP A 60 0.97 -10.72 -2.79
C ASP A 60 -0.27 -10.49 -1.91
N ARG A 61 -1.42 -10.11 -2.48
CA ARG A 61 -2.66 -9.97 -1.71
C ARG A 61 -3.09 -11.28 -1.05
N LYS A 62 -2.87 -12.43 -1.70
CA LYS A 62 -3.14 -13.74 -1.09
C LYS A 62 -2.20 -14.04 0.08
N ASN A 63 -0.94 -13.64 -0.01
CA ASN A 63 0.04 -13.85 1.07
C ASN A 63 -0.16 -12.91 2.27
N ILE A 64 -0.63 -11.69 2.06
CA ILE A 64 -0.96 -10.76 3.15
C ILE A 64 -2.22 -11.22 3.89
N THR A 65 -3.25 -11.70 3.16
CA THR A 65 -4.43 -12.37 3.76
C THR A 65 -4.06 -13.68 4.47
N GLY A 66 -3.08 -14.44 3.98
CA GLY A 66 -2.58 -15.64 4.65
C GLY A 66 -1.83 -15.37 5.95
N LYS A 67 -1.05 -14.26 6.01
CA LYS A 67 -0.31 -13.88 7.22
C LYS A 67 -1.18 -13.29 8.33
N VAL A 68 -2.30 -12.63 8.03
CA VAL A 68 -3.23 -12.17 9.08
C VAL A 68 -4.00 -13.33 9.75
N ASN A 69 -4.18 -14.46 9.05
CA ASN A 69 -4.80 -15.66 9.61
C ASN A 69 -3.82 -16.56 10.40
N SER A 70 -2.51 -16.30 10.34
CA SER A 70 -1.49 -17.01 11.14
C SER A 70 -1.03 -16.20 12.35
N ALA A 71 -1.60 -15.02 12.59
CA ALA A 71 -1.54 -14.37 13.88
C ALA A 71 -2.52 -15.11 14.83
N PRO A 72 -2.05 -15.68 15.96
CA PRO A 72 -2.88 -16.46 16.88
C PRO A 72 -3.96 -15.62 17.60
N PHE A 73 -4.00 -14.30 17.40
CA PHE A 73 -4.93 -13.37 18.05
C PHE A 73 -6.37 -13.41 17.52
N LEU A 74 -6.67 -14.08 16.41
CA LEU A 74 -8.04 -14.16 15.86
C LEU A 74 -8.75 -15.50 16.12
N ARG A 75 -8.14 -16.41 16.89
CA ARG A 75 -8.86 -17.57 17.42
C ARG A 75 -9.51 -17.18 18.75
N ASN A 76 -10.75 -16.72 18.69
CA ASN A 76 -11.85 -17.24 19.53
C ASN A 76 -12.92 -16.16 19.76
N THR A 77 -13.96 -16.17 18.95
CA THR A 77 -15.34 -15.95 19.44
C THR A 77 -16.29 -16.64 18.48
N ASN A 78 -16.50 -17.93 18.70
CA ASN A 78 -17.71 -18.61 18.25
C ASN A 78 -18.64 -18.64 19.48
N PRO A 79 -19.71 -17.83 19.56
CA PRO A 79 -20.75 -18.09 20.52
C PRO A 79 -21.65 -19.20 19.94
N LEU A 80 -21.70 -20.32 20.65
CA LEU A 80 -22.74 -21.34 20.52
C LEU A 80 -24.13 -20.73 20.78
#